data_AF-A0A929ULZ4-F1
#
_entry.id   AF-A0A929ULZ4-F1
#
_cell.length_a   1.000
_cell.length_b   1.000
_cell.length_c   1.000
_cell.angle_alpha   90.00
_cell.angle_beta   90.00
_cell.angle_gamma   90.00
#
_symmetry.space_group_name_H-M   'P 1'
#
loop_
_entity.id
_entity.type
_entity.pdbx_description
1 polymer ?
#
loop_
_entity_poly.entity_id
_entity_poly.type
_entity_poly.pdbx_seq_one_letter_code
_entity_poly.pdbx_strand_id
1 'polypeptide(L)'
;PMGFNDYYDLTEQGIVADYVIIMGYDEHYAGSKEAGSNASISYVQNGIEATLDEVPKEKTVNGLPFYTRIWMTKDGKLSSKVLGMAQAAQYVAAQGITLSWDEETGQNYGEKTQSDGTLIQVWMEDAESIREKLGVMKQKDIGGCAAWRLGIEVPEVWDEIATFTGGGNR
;
A
#
# COMPACT_ATOMS: atom_id res chain seq x y z
N PRO A 1 -19.86 -19.25 8.70
CA PRO A 1 -19.63 -18.23 7.64
C PRO A 1 -18.23 -18.46 7.05
N MET A 2 -18.11 -18.52 5.73
CA MET A 2 -16.78 -18.57 5.10
C MET A 2 -16.11 -17.20 5.19
N GLY A 3 -14.79 -17.20 5.39
CA GLY A 3 -13.94 -16.03 5.33
C GLY A 3 -13.77 -15.49 3.91
N PHE A 4 -13.27 -14.26 3.80
CA PHE A 4 -13.11 -13.57 2.52
C PHE A 4 -12.10 -14.25 1.58
N ASN A 5 -11.16 -15.04 2.12
CA ASN A 5 -10.13 -15.74 1.36
C ASN A 5 -10.44 -17.21 1.06
N ASP A 6 -11.54 -17.77 1.58
CA ASP A 6 -11.83 -19.22 1.54
C ASP A 6 -11.99 -19.80 0.12
N TYR A 7 -12.08 -18.94 -0.91
CA TYR A 7 -12.25 -19.34 -2.31
C TYR A 7 -11.02 -19.08 -3.19
N TYR A 8 -9.92 -18.58 -2.62
CA TYR A 8 -8.65 -18.47 -3.32
C TYR A 8 -7.76 -19.67 -2.98
N ASP A 9 -7.75 -20.66 -3.86
CA ASP A 9 -6.78 -21.76 -3.82
C ASP A 9 -5.48 -21.28 -4.49
N LEU A 10 -4.60 -20.65 -3.70
CA LEU A 10 -3.36 -20.07 -4.22
C LEU A 10 -2.43 -21.16 -4.77
N THR A 11 -2.42 -22.34 -4.16
CA THR A 11 -1.66 -23.49 -4.64
C THR A 11 -2.10 -23.90 -6.06
N GLU A 12 -3.40 -24.10 -6.29
CA GLU A 12 -3.93 -24.44 -7.62
C GLU A 12 -3.72 -23.28 -8.62
N GLN A 13 -3.93 -22.04 -8.19
CA GLN A 13 -3.68 -20.85 -9.02
C GLN A 13 -2.20 -20.76 -9.43
N GLY A 14 -1.27 -21.04 -8.52
CA GLY A 14 0.17 -21.07 -8.79
C GLY A 14 0.59 -22.16 -9.77
N ILE A 15 -0.17 -23.26 -9.87
CA ILE A 15 0.03 -24.31 -10.87
C ILE A 15 -0.39 -23.81 -12.26
N VAL A 16 -1.59 -23.22 -12.39
CA VAL A 16 -2.21 -22.93 -13.70
C VAL A 16 -1.86 -21.56 -14.28
N ALA A 17 -1.66 -20.55 -13.44
CA ALA A 17 -1.42 -19.17 -13.89
C ALA A 17 0.07 -18.93 -14.17
N ASP A 18 0.37 -18.01 -15.08
CA ASP A 18 1.75 -17.51 -15.28
C ASP A 18 2.19 -16.62 -14.10
N TYR A 19 1.27 -15.79 -13.58
CA TYR A 19 1.51 -14.92 -12.45
C TYR A 19 0.30 -14.88 -11.51
N VAL A 20 0.57 -14.76 -10.21
CA VAL A 20 -0.41 -14.48 -9.16
C VAL A 20 -0.10 -13.10 -8.59
N ILE A 21 -1.06 -12.18 -8.71
CA ILE A 21 -0.90 -10.80 -8.25
C ILE A 21 -1.60 -10.64 -6.90
N ILE A 22 -0.81 -10.44 -5.86
CA ILE A 22 -1.30 -10.14 -4.52
C ILE A 22 -1.75 -8.69 -4.50
N MET A 23 -2.98 -8.43 -4.06
CA MET A 23 -3.45 -7.07 -3.78
C MET A 23 -2.87 -6.60 -2.43
N GLY A 24 -1.57 -6.29 -2.40
CA GLY A 24 -0.82 -5.87 -1.22
C GLY A 24 -1.15 -4.44 -0.73
N TYR A 25 -2.43 -4.08 -0.76
CA TYR A 25 -2.99 -2.80 -0.35
C TYR A 25 -4.46 -2.96 0.09
N ASP A 26 -5.09 -1.86 0.54
CA ASP A 26 -6.37 -1.86 1.24
C ASP A 26 -6.35 -2.68 2.55
N GLU A 27 -5.21 -2.69 3.25
CA GLU A 27 -5.09 -3.20 4.63
C GLU A 27 -6.18 -2.59 5.53
N HIS A 28 -6.31 -1.25 5.46
CA HIS A 28 -7.46 -0.53 5.97
C HIS A 28 -8.26 0.11 4.83
N TYR A 29 -9.54 -0.23 4.74
CA TYR A 29 -10.45 0.19 3.67
C TYR A 29 -11.67 0.93 4.23
N ALA A 30 -12.55 1.46 3.38
CA ALA A 30 -13.68 2.29 3.83
C ALA A 30 -14.62 1.65 4.87
N GLY A 31 -14.61 0.32 4.98
CA GLY A 31 -15.39 -0.45 5.97
C GLY A 31 -14.60 -0.88 7.22
N SER A 32 -13.33 -0.51 7.36
CA SER A 32 -12.54 -0.80 8.55
C SER A 32 -13.11 -0.09 9.78
N LYS A 33 -12.96 -0.73 10.94
CA LYS A 33 -13.45 -0.19 12.23
C LYS A 33 -12.57 0.93 12.78
N GLU A 34 -11.33 0.99 12.31
CA GLU A 34 -10.32 1.95 12.74
C GLU A 34 -9.57 2.52 11.53
N ALA A 35 -9.00 3.71 11.74
CA ALA A 35 -8.10 4.33 10.79
C ALA A 35 -6.78 3.59 10.79
N GLY A 36 -6.16 3.46 9.62
CA GLY A 36 -4.86 2.83 9.51
C GLY A 36 -4.26 2.93 8.12
N SER A 37 -3.11 2.29 7.98
CA SER A 37 -2.36 2.26 6.72
C SER A 37 -3.16 1.63 5.58
N ASN A 38 -2.91 2.10 4.36
CA ASN A 38 -3.36 1.43 3.15
C ASN A 38 -2.54 0.18 2.83
N ALA A 39 -1.24 0.18 3.16
CA ALA A 39 -0.30 -0.89 2.89
C ALA A 39 0.94 -0.73 3.79
N SER A 40 0.82 -1.09 5.07
CA SER A 40 1.97 -1.03 5.97
C SER A 40 3.04 -2.02 5.53
N ILE A 41 4.30 -1.74 5.83
CA ILE A 41 5.42 -2.59 5.40
C ILE A 41 5.29 -4.03 5.92
N SER A 42 4.79 -4.19 7.15
CA SER A 42 4.53 -5.50 7.76
C SER A 42 3.37 -6.24 7.08
N TYR A 43 2.29 -5.55 6.71
CA TYR A 43 1.19 -6.14 5.94
C TYR A 43 1.67 -6.64 4.57
N VAL A 44 2.45 -5.83 3.85
CA VAL A 44 3.03 -6.20 2.56
C VAL A 44 3.97 -7.40 2.71
N GLN A 45 4.87 -7.38 3.71
CA GLN A 45 5.79 -8.48 3.96
C GLN A 45 5.05 -9.78 4.28
N ASN A 46 4.08 -9.75 5.19
CA ASN A 46 3.31 -10.93 5.60
C ASN A 46 2.48 -11.49 4.44
N GLY A 47 1.87 -10.63 3.61
CA GLY A 47 1.11 -11.05 2.43
C GLY A 47 1.99 -11.74 1.39
N ILE A 48 3.21 -11.23 1.17
CA ILE A 48 4.19 -11.87 0.28
C ILE A 48 4.65 -13.20 0.87
N GLU A 49 5.03 -13.25 2.14
CA GLU A 49 5.51 -14.47 2.81
C GLU A 49 4.45 -15.58 2.77
N ALA A 50 3.21 -15.28 3.12
CA ALA A 50 2.11 -16.25 3.06
C ALA A 50 1.85 -16.77 1.63
N THR A 51 1.99 -15.91 0.62
CA THR A 51 1.82 -16.33 -0.78
C THR A 51 2.95 -17.24 -1.25
N LEU A 52 4.18 -17.01 -0.77
CA LEU A 52 5.35 -17.83 -1.12
C LEU A 52 5.32 -19.24 -0.55
N ASP A 53 4.48 -19.49 0.47
CA ASP A 53 4.23 -20.85 0.97
C ASP A 53 3.46 -21.72 -0.05
N GLU A 54 2.76 -21.09 -1.01
CA GLU A 54 1.86 -21.77 -1.96
C GLU A 54 2.21 -21.53 -3.43
N VAL A 55 2.81 -20.38 -3.76
CA VAL A 55 3.09 -19.94 -5.13
C VAL A 55 4.60 -19.76 -5.33
N PRO A 56 5.20 -20.34 -6.40
CA PRO A 56 6.62 -20.12 -6.71
C PRO A 56 6.95 -18.63 -6.85
N LYS A 57 8.07 -18.20 -6.27
CA LYS A 57 8.46 -16.78 -6.20
C LYS A 57 8.47 -16.07 -7.55
N GLU A 58 8.89 -16.75 -8.62
CA GLU A 58 8.96 -16.23 -9.99
C GLU A 58 7.58 -15.91 -10.58
N LYS A 59 6.52 -16.53 -10.05
CA LYS A 59 5.12 -16.26 -10.43
C LYS A 59 4.45 -15.24 -9.50
N THR A 60 5.04 -14.96 -8.33
CA THR A 60 4.46 -14.05 -7.34
C THR A 60 4.73 -12.59 -7.71
N VAL A 61 3.68 -11.78 -7.74
CA VAL A 61 3.73 -10.33 -8.01
C VAL A 61 3.00 -9.59 -6.90
N ASN A 62 3.59 -8.54 -6.33
CA ASN A 62 2.91 -7.73 -5.32
C ASN A 62 2.36 -6.42 -5.90
N GLY A 63 1.10 -6.11 -5.58
CA GLY A 63 0.44 -4.86 -5.92
C GLY A 63 0.88 -3.70 -5.00
N LEU A 64 1.17 -2.55 -5.61
CA LEU A 64 1.53 -1.30 -4.97
C LEU A 64 0.38 -0.29 -5.08
N PRO A 65 0.01 0.43 -4.01
CA PRO A 65 -0.97 1.50 -4.08
C PRO A 65 -0.35 2.82 -4.53
N PHE A 66 -0.90 3.43 -5.57
CA PHE A 66 -0.61 4.82 -5.98
C PHE A 66 -1.60 5.81 -5.37
N TYR A 67 -2.16 5.46 -4.22
CA TYR A 67 -3.15 6.28 -3.55
C TYR A 67 -3.01 6.18 -2.04
N THR A 68 -3.37 7.29 -1.40
CA THR A 68 -3.42 7.42 0.05
C THR A 68 -4.87 7.48 0.49
N ARG A 69 -5.17 6.80 1.59
CA ARG A 69 -6.44 6.95 2.29
C ARG A 69 -6.30 8.01 3.38
N ILE A 70 -7.10 9.06 3.27
CA ILE A 70 -7.25 10.05 4.33
C ILE A 70 -8.36 9.57 5.24
N TRP A 71 -8.11 9.58 6.55
CA TRP A 71 -9.09 9.24 7.57
C TRP A 71 -9.59 10.49 8.29
N MET A 72 -10.89 10.51 8.60
CA MET A 72 -11.55 11.58 9.32
C MET A 72 -12.46 10.97 10.38
N THR A 73 -12.20 11.32 11.64
CA THR A 73 -12.98 10.89 12.81
C THR A 73 -13.63 12.09 13.46
N LYS A 74 -14.96 12.09 13.56
CA LYS A 74 -15.73 13.14 14.22
C LYS A 74 -16.86 12.53 15.03
N ASP A 75 -16.98 12.91 16.30
CA ASP A 75 -18.02 12.41 17.21
C ASP A 75 -18.11 10.87 17.24
N GLY A 76 -16.96 10.21 17.20
CA GLY A 76 -16.85 8.74 17.15
C GLY A 76 -17.23 8.09 15.82
N LYS A 77 -17.52 8.88 14.78
CA LYS A 77 -17.81 8.39 13.42
C LYS A 77 -16.56 8.48 12.56
N LEU A 78 -16.11 7.32 12.10
CA LEU A 78 -14.99 7.19 11.18
C LEU A 78 -15.49 7.28 9.72
N SER A 79 -14.77 8.02 8.90
CA SER A 79 -14.97 8.10 7.46
C SER A 79 -13.63 8.21 6.75
N SER A 80 -13.59 7.91 5.45
CA SER A 80 -12.37 8.06 4.66
C SER A 80 -12.65 8.52 3.24
N LYS A 81 -11.59 9.04 2.60
CA LYS A 81 -11.56 9.29 1.15
C LYS A 81 -10.20 8.86 0.61
N VAL A 82 -10.17 8.52 -0.67
CA VAL A 82 -8.95 8.15 -1.39
C VAL A 82 -8.49 9.33 -2.23
N LEU A 83 -7.19 9.61 -2.21
CA LEU A 83 -6.54 10.61 -3.05
C LEU A 83 -5.32 9.99 -3.74
N GLY A 84 -5.06 10.38 -4.99
CA GLY A 84 -3.78 10.07 -5.64
C GLY A 84 -2.60 10.71 -4.91
N MET A 85 -1.37 10.27 -5.18
CA MET A 85 -0.18 10.67 -4.45
C MET A 85 0.02 12.19 -4.38
N ALA A 86 -0.04 12.88 -5.53
CA ALA A 86 0.08 14.34 -5.59
C ALA A 86 -1.05 15.06 -4.83
N GLN A 87 -2.28 14.55 -4.96
CA GLN A 87 -3.46 15.13 -4.31
C GLN A 87 -3.40 14.94 -2.79
N ALA A 88 -2.90 13.80 -2.32
CA ALA A 88 -2.70 13.53 -0.90
C ALA A 88 -1.67 14.48 -0.28
N ALA A 89 -0.53 14.68 -0.95
CA ALA A 89 0.50 15.61 -0.50
C ALA A 89 -0.02 17.05 -0.44
N GLN A 90 -0.75 17.49 -1.46
CA GLN A 90 -1.41 18.80 -1.49
C GLN A 90 -2.44 18.94 -0.36
N TYR A 91 -3.24 17.89 -0.11
CA TYR A 91 -4.24 17.89 0.95
C TYR A 91 -3.59 18.05 2.33
N VAL A 92 -2.55 17.26 2.63
CA VAL A 92 -1.79 17.31 3.88
C VAL A 92 -1.20 18.70 4.12
N ALA A 93 -0.56 19.27 3.09
CA ALA A 93 0.00 20.62 3.16
C ALA A 93 -1.09 21.67 3.39
N ALA A 94 -2.22 21.59 2.68
CA ALA A 94 -3.35 22.52 2.82
C ALA A 94 -4.02 22.43 4.21
N GLN A 95 -4.02 21.25 4.83
CA GLN A 95 -4.50 21.07 6.21
C GLN A 95 -3.46 21.50 7.25
N GLY A 96 -2.22 21.78 6.84
CA GLY A 96 -1.10 22.06 7.74
C GLY A 96 -0.85 20.90 8.70
N ILE A 97 -0.91 19.67 8.20
CA ILE A 97 -0.54 18.44 8.90
C ILE A 97 0.97 18.28 8.72
N THR A 98 1.70 18.08 9.82
CA THR A 98 3.14 17.77 9.77
C THR A 98 3.30 16.28 9.60
N LEU A 99 4.16 15.87 8.68
CA LEU A 99 4.49 14.47 8.46
C LEU A 99 5.81 14.12 9.15
N SER A 100 5.89 12.90 9.68
CA SER A 100 7.11 12.28 10.16
C SER A 100 7.15 10.84 9.72
N TRP A 101 8.34 10.37 9.33
CA TRP A 101 8.55 8.96 9.01
C TRP A 101 8.21 8.08 10.22
N ASP A 102 7.32 7.12 10.00
CA ASP A 102 6.92 6.09 10.95
C ASP A 102 7.50 4.75 10.52
N GLU A 103 8.52 4.30 11.25
CA GLU A 103 9.24 3.05 10.98
C GLU A 103 8.35 1.81 11.14
N GLU A 104 7.30 1.88 11.96
CA GLU A 104 6.41 0.73 12.19
C GLU A 104 5.59 0.41 10.93
N THR A 105 5.09 1.45 10.26
CA THR A 105 4.33 1.30 9.02
C THR A 105 5.18 1.40 7.76
N GLY A 106 6.41 1.94 7.85
CA GLY A 106 7.27 2.22 6.69
C GLY A 106 6.67 3.32 5.81
N GLN A 107 6.12 4.36 6.45
CA GLN A 107 5.40 5.45 5.78
C GLN A 107 5.57 6.79 6.49
N ASN A 108 5.40 7.88 5.76
CA ASN A 108 5.21 9.18 6.37
C ASN A 108 3.81 9.27 7.00
N TYR A 109 3.75 9.34 8.33
CA TYR A 109 2.52 9.49 9.11
C TYR A 109 2.28 10.95 9.49
N GLY A 110 1.01 11.36 9.56
CA GLY A 110 0.63 12.61 10.20
C GLY A 110 -0.81 12.64 10.65
N GLU A 111 -1.09 13.47 11.64
CA GLU A 111 -2.43 13.70 12.16
C GLU A 111 -2.65 15.14 12.59
N LYS A 112 -3.91 15.57 12.61
CA LYS A 112 -4.32 16.87 13.15
C LYS A 112 -5.79 16.89 13.50
N THR A 113 -6.10 17.42 14.68
CA THR A 113 -7.46 17.77 15.06
C THR A 113 -7.81 19.17 14.58
N GLN A 114 -8.85 19.29 13.77
CA GLN A 114 -9.39 20.56 13.30
C GLN A 114 -10.16 21.29 14.42
N SER A 115 -10.39 22.60 14.24
CA SER A 115 -11.11 23.43 15.21
C SER A 115 -12.55 22.98 15.46
N ASP A 116 -13.16 22.25 14.52
CA ASP A 116 -14.51 21.70 14.64
C ASP A 116 -14.56 20.31 15.32
N GLY A 117 -13.42 19.85 15.85
CA GLY A 117 -13.27 18.56 16.53
C GLY A 117 -12.95 17.37 15.61
N THR A 118 -12.85 17.57 14.30
CA THR A 118 -12.52 16.47 13.36
C THR A 118 -11.05 16.09 13.47
N LEU A 119 -10.75 14.85 13.85
CA LEU A 119 -9.40 14.28 13.77
C LEU A 119 -9.14 13.79 12.34
N ILE A 120 -8.10 14.30 11.70
CA ILE A 120 -7.60 13.82 10.41
C ILE A 120 -6.34 12.99 10.67
N GLN A 121 -6.26 11.79 10.08
CA GLN A 121 -5.07 10.92 10.13
C GLN A 121 -4.71 10.47 8.71
N VAL A 122 -3.41 10.33 8.44
CA VAL A 122 -2.90 9.93 7.13
C VAL A 122 -1.60 9.13 7.25
N TRP A 123 -1.52 8.04 6.51
CA TRP A 123 -0.31 7.28 6.22
C TRP A 123 -0.04 7.44 4.73
N MET A 124 1.01 8.17 4.37
CA MET A 124 1.25 8.55 2.99
C MET A 124 1.73 7.35 2.16
N GLU A 125 1.16 7.20 0.97
CA GLU A 125 1.83 6.54 -0.13
C GLU A 125 2.57 7.59 -0.96
N ASP A 126 3.89 7.56 -0.89
CA ASP A 126 4.82 8.44 -1.58
C ASP A 126 6.00 7.63 -2.15
N ALA A 127 6.95 8.29 -2.82
CA ALA A 127 8.07 7.57 -3.42
C ALA A 127 8.92 6.80 -2.38
N GLU A 128 9.02 7.31 -1.15
CA GLU A 128 9.78 6.68 -0.08
C GLU A 128 9.08 5.42 0.43
N SER A 129 7.77 5.49 0.71
CA SER A 129 7.00 4.30 1.11
C SER A 129 6.94 3.23 0.02
N ILE A 130 6.93 3.62 -1.26
CA ILE A 130 6.98 2.68 -2.37
C ILE A 130 8.35 2.02 -2.48
N ARG A 131 9.44 2.78 -2.29
CA ARG A 131 10.80 2.23 -2.26
C ARG A 131 10.95 1.15 -1.19
N GLU A 132 10.44 1.37 0.01
CA GLU A 132 10.49 0.38 1.09
C GLU A 132 9.78 -0.92 0.71
N LYS A 133 8.57 -0.82 0.15
CA LYS A 133 7.81 -1.99 -0.32
C LYS A 133 8.53 -2.72 -1.45
N LEU A 134 9.12 -2.01 -2.40
CA LEU A 134 9.95 -2.59 -3.45
C LEU A 134 11.21 -3.27 -2.88
N GLY A 135 11.76 -2.74 -1.79
CA GLY A 135 12.84 -3.34 -1.02
C GLY A 135 12.47 -4.73 -0.48
N VAL A 136 11.27 -4.88 0.10
CA VAL A 136 10.74 -6.17 0.55
C VAL A 136 10.62 -7.14 -0.63
N MET A 137 10.03 -6.70 -1.75
CA MET A 137 9.89 -7.55 -2.96
C MET A 137 11.25 -8.03 -3.47
N LYS A 138 12.25 -7.15 -3.46
CA LYS A 138 13.62 -7.47 -3.87
C LYS A 138 14.27 -8.47 -2.90
N GLN A 139 14.09 -8.29 -1.59
CA GLN A 139 14.62 -9.20 -0.59
C GLN A 139 14.02 -10.61 -0.71
N LYS A 140 12.73 -10.69 -1.03
CA LYS A 140 11.99 -11.94 -1.24
C LYS A 140 12.17 -12.55 -2.64
N ASP A 141 12.84 -11.82 -3.54
CA ASP A 141 13.15 -12.24 -4.92
C ASP A 141 11.90 -12.69 -5.70
N ILE A 142 10.81 -11.95 -5.55
CA ILE A 142 9.55 -12.23 -6.25
C ILE A 142 9.58 -11.77 -7.72
N GLY A 143 8.70 -12.34 -8.54
CA GLY A 143 8.65 -12.16 -9.99
C GLY A 143 8.44 -10.72 -10.45
N GLY A 144 7.77 -9.87 -9.66
CA GLY A 144 7.65 -8.45 -9.96
C GLY A 144 6.69 -7.66 -9.07
N CYS A 145 6.31 -6.48 -9.56
CA CYS A 145 5.31 -5.61 -8.93
C CYS A 145 4.20 -5.23 -9.92
N ALA A 146 3.00 -5.01 -9.40
CA ALA A 146 1.88 -4.37 -10.11
C ALA A 146 1.54 -3.06 -9.39
N ALA A 147 0.82 -2.13 -10.04
CA ALA A 147 0.45 -0.87 -9.40
C ALA A 147 -1.01 -0.48 -9.65
N TRP A 148 -1.68 -0.03 -8.59
CA TRP A 148 -3.05 0.47 -8.63
C TRP A 148 -3.10 1.96 -8.27
N ARG A 149 -3.35 2.86 -9.21
CA ARG A 149 -3.47 2.62 -10.66
C ARG A 149 -2.77 3.72 -11.43
N LEU A 150 -2.54 3.46 -12.71
CA LEU A 150 -1.99 4.46 -13.63
C LEU A 150 -2.83 5.75 -13.64
N GLY A 151 -2.14 6.88 -13.60
CA GLY A 151 -2.67 8.24 -13.67
C GLY A 151 -2.96 8.92 -12.33
N ILE A 152 -2.56 8.31 -11.20
CA ILE A 152 -2.71 8.90 -9.87
C ILE A 152 -1.42 8.87 -9.02
N GLU A 153 -0.33 8.39 -9.61
CA GLU A 153 1.03 8.43 -9.08
C GLU A 153 1.72 9.79 -9.22
N VAL A 154 2.90 9.91 -8.63
CA VAL A 154 3.89 10.96 -8.93
C VAL A 154 5.03 10.37 -9.76
N PRO A 155 5.69 11.16 -10.64
CA PRO A 155 6.73 10.66 -11.54
C PRO A 155 7.88 9.89 -10.86
N GLU A 156 8.26 10.32 -9.66
CA GLU A 156 9.38 9.77 -8.88
C GLU A 156 9.21 8.28 -8.57
N VAL A 157 7.97 7.78 -8.49
CA VAL A 157 7.70 6.35 -8.27
C VAL A 157 8.18 5.49 -9.43
N TRP A 158 8.19 6.00 -10.65
CA TRP A 158 8.70 5.26 -11.80
C TRP A 158 10.21 5.03 -11.73
N ASP A 159 10.96 5.97 -11.14
CA ASP A 159 12.40 5.81 -10.92
C ASP A 159 12.68 4.70 -9.90
N GLU A 160 11.86 4.59 -8.85
CA GLU A 160 11.94 3.51 -7.86
C GLU A 160 11.63 2.14 -8.50
N ILE A 161 10.57 2.06 -9.31
CA ILE A 161 10.20 0.83 -10.02
C ILE A 161 11.28 0.44 -11.06
N ALA A 162 11.85 1.41 -11.78
CA ALA A 162 12.95 1.15 -12.71
C ALA A 162 14.19 0.61 -11.99
N THR A 163 14.50 1.14 -10.81
CA THR A 163 15.59 0.66 -9.96
C THR A 163 15.34 -0.77 -9.47
N PHE A 164 14.09 -1.08 -9.06
CA PHE A 164 13.69 -2.44 -8.67
C PHE A 164 13.83 -3.46 -9.81
N THR A 165 13.37 -3.10 -11.01
CA THR A 165 13.40 -3.99 -12.19
C THR A 165 14.80 -4.16 -12.81
N GLY A 166 15.81 -3.50 -12.26
CA GLY A 166 17.22 -3.68 -12.65
C GLY A 166 17.68 -2.72 -13.74
N GLY A 167 16.98 -1.60 -13.97
CA GLY A 167 17.47 -0.49 -14.80
C GLY A 167 18.04 -0.92 -16.15
N GLY A 168 17.23 -1.57 -16.98
CA GLY A 168 17.61 -1.93 -18.35
C GLY A 168 18.74 -2.96 -18.45
N ASN A 169 18.44 -4.22 -18.13
CA ASN A 169 18.99 -5.46 -18.72
C ASN A 169 18.75 -6.62 -17.71
N ARG A 170 17.56 -7.22 -17.77
CA ARG A 170 17.38 -8.64 -17.44
C ARG A 170 17.25 -9.41 -18.75
#